data_AF-A0A9D5PQY1-F1
#
_entry.id   AF-A0A9D5PQY1-F1
#
_cell.length_a   1.000
_cell.length_b   1.000
_cell.length_c   1.000
_cell.angle_alpha   90.00
_cell.angle_beta   90.00
_cell.angle_gamma   90.00
#
_symmetry.space_group_name_H-M   'P 1'
#
loop_
_entity.id
_entity.type
_entity.pdbx_description
1 polymer ?
#
loop_
_entity_poly.entity_id
_entity_poly.type
_entity_poly.pdbx_seq_one_letter_code
_entity_poly.pdbx_strand_id
1 'polypeptide(L)'
;MTYGIYMNVSGFSFLYPMLMSLTIFAGSAEFVTVSLLLAPFDPIKAFAMTLMINARHLFYGISMLDKYKNTGKVKPYLIFGMCDESFSINFTADIPPDVDKSLFMFFVTLLNQFYWVMGATLGGIFGSFISFSTEGIDFVMTAMFTVIFLEQWRKEKTHIPSLLGLGLSILCLIFFGADGFIIPAMGAILLILTLLKHPLERRIDQKREKETGV
;
A
#
# COMPACT_ATOMS: atom_id res chain seq x y z
N MET A 1 -13.58 7.39 -3.45
CA MET A 1 -14.07 8.29 -4.52
C MET A 1 -13.02 8.55 -5.57
N THR A 2 -11.84 9.06 -5.21
CA THR A 2 -10.76 9.41 -6.14
C THR A 2 -10.38 8.27 -7.09
N TYR A 3 -10.25 7.03 -6.59
CA TYR A 3 -9.99 5.86 -7.43
C TYR A 3 -11.06 5.63 -8.50
N GLY A 4 -12.34 5.68 -8.11
CA GLY A 4 -13.46 5.51 -9.04
C GLY A 4 -13.50 6.59 -10.13
N ILE A 5 -13.24 7.83 -9.76
CA ILE A 5 -13.15 8.96 -10.71
C ILE A 5 -11.97 8.71 -11.67
N TYR A 6 -10.80 8.34 -11.15
CA TYR A 6 -9.62 8.07 -11.96
C TYR A 6 -9.86 6.96 -12.99
N MET A 7 -10.51 5.88 -12.57
CA MET A 7 -10.86 4.75 -13.43
C MET A 7 -11.87 5.16 -14.52
N ASN A 8 -12.85 6.00 -14.17
CA ASN A 8 -13.82 6.53 -15.12
C ASN A 8 -13.19 7.47 -16.16
N VAL A 9 -12.35 8.41 -15.72
CA VAL A 9 -11.60 9.33 -16.59
C VAL A 9 -10.64 8.59 -17.51
N SER A 10 -10.11 7.45 -17.05
CA SER A 10 -9.28 6.53 -17.84
C SER A 10 -10.08 5.72 -18.87
N GLY A 11 -11.39 5.92 -18.98
CA GLY A 11 -12.26 5.31 -19.99
C GLY A 11 -12.97 4.02 -19.55
N PHE A 12 -12.85 3.62 -18.28
CA PHE A 12 -13.50 2.41 -17.78
C PHE A 12 -14.88 2.69 -17.18
N SER A 13 -15.81 1.74 -17.36
CA SER A 13 -17.13 1.79 -16.73
C SER A 13 -17.02 1.65 -15.21
N PHE A 14 -18.00 2.19 -14.46
CA PHE A 14 -18.09 2.11 -13.00
C PHE A 14 -18.04 0.68 -12.45
N LEU A 15 -18.36 -0.33 -13.27
CA LEU A 15 -18.26 -1.75 -12.90
C LEU A 15 -16.82 -2.16 -12.57
N TYR A 16 -15.83 -1.60 -13.26
CA TYR A 16 -14.42 -1.91 -13.02
C TYR A 16 -13.96 -1.48 -11.62
N PRO A 17 -14.05 -0.19 -11.22
CA PRO A 17 -13.65 0.22 -9.88
C PRO A 17 -14.51 -0.42 -8.78
N MET A 18 -15.79 -0.75 -9.04
CA MET A 18 -16.64 -1.48 -8.10
C MET A 18 -16.13 -2.92 -7.86
N LEU A 19 -15.90 -3.68 -8.93
CA LEU A 19 -15.45 -5.08 -8.82
C LEU A 19 -14.02 -5.17 -8.31
N MET A 20 -13.15 -4.27 -8.74
CA MET A 20 -11.77 -4.22 -8.27
C MET A 20 -11.71 -3.85 -6.79
N SER A 21 -12.48 -2.88 -6.32
CA SER A 21 -12.49 -2.55 -4.88
C SER A 21 -13.10 -3.62 -3.97
N LEU A 22 -13.99 -4.46 -4.51
CA LEU A 22 -14.52 -5.63 -3.80
C LEU A 22 -13.49 -6.76 -3.68
N THR A 23 -12.61 -6.91 -4.67
CA THR A 23 -11.70 -8.08 -4.80
C THR A 23 -10.26 -7.77 -4.44
N ILE A 24 -9.80 -6.55 -4.71
CA ILE A 24 -8.46 -6.02 -4.46
C ILE A 24 -8.62 -4.94 -3.41
N PHE A 25 -8.60 -5.34 -2.14
CA PHE A 25 -8.68 -4.39 -1.04
C PHE A 25 -7.31 -3.85 -0.66
N ALA A 26 -6.72 -3.09 -1.57
CA ALA A 26 -5.41 -2.47 -1.41
C ALA A 26 -5.34 -1.17 -2.20
N GLY A 27 -5.63 -0.04 -1.53
CA GLY A 27 -5.80 1.27 -2.18
C GLY A 27 -4.71 1.60 -3.19
N SER A 28 -3.45 1.50 -2.80
CA SER A 28 -2.31 1.78 -3.67
C SER A 28 -2.21 0.83 -4.88
N ALA A 29 -2.59 -0.44 -4.71
CA ALA A 29 -2.61 -1.42 -5.79
C ALA A 29 -3.70 -1.13 -6.83
N GLU A 30 -4.88 -0.70 -6.37
CA GLU A 30 -6.01 -0.37 -7.25
C GLU A 30 -5.68 0.79 -8.18
N PHE A 31 -5.06 1.85 -7.65
CA PHE A 31 -4.59 2.99 -8.44
C PHE A 31 -3.56 2.58 -9.50
N VAL A 32 -2.58 1.75 -9.13
CA VAL A 32 -1.54 1.26 -10.05
C VAL A 32 -2.11 0.32 -11.11
N THR A 33 -3.12 -0.46 -10.75
CA THR A 33 -3.81 -1.37 -11.67
C THR A 33 -4.42 -0.61 -12.84
N VAL A 34 -4.89 0.62 -12.66
CA VAL A 34 -5.40 1.46 -13.77
C VAL A 34 -4.34 1.66 -14.84
N SER A 35 -3.12 2.06 -14.46
CA SER A 35 -2.02 2.25 -15.41
C SER A 35 -1.57 0.93 -16.04
N LEU A 36 -1.60 -0.17 -15.28
CA LEU A 36 -1.27 -1.50 -15.79
C LEU A 36 -2.28 -2.00 -16.82
N LEU A 37 -3.56 -1.65 -16.68
CA LEU A 37 -4.62 -2.01 -17.65
C LEU A 37 -4.53 -1.20 -18.94
N LEU A 38 -3.99 0.03 -18.88
CA LEU A 38 -3.75 0.86 -20.05
C LEU A 38 -2.43 0.52 -20.76
N ALA A 39 -1.47 -0.07 -20.04
CA ALA A 39 -0.19 -0.49 -20.57
C ALA A 39 -0.28 -1.79 -21.40
N PRO A 40 0.74 -2.10 -22.22
CA PRO A 40 0.85 -3.40 -22.87
C PRO A 40 0.77 -4.55 -21.86
N PHE A 41 0.12 -5.65 -22.26
CA PHE A 41 -0.11 -6.80 -21.40
C PHE A 41 1.22 -7.45 -20.96
N ASP A 42 1.59 -7.24 -19.70
CA ASP A 42 2.74 -7.85 -19.04
C ASP A 42 2.33 -8.32 -17.62
N PRO A 43 1.84 -9.56 -17.47
CA PRO A 43 1.35 -10.07 -16.20
C PRO A 43 2.46 -10.27 -15.16
N ILE A 44 3.70 -10.50 -15.60
CA ILE A 44 4.85 -10.70 -14.70
C ILE A 44 5.21 -9.38 -14.04
N LYS A 45 5.30 -8.30 -14.83
CA LYS A 45 5.54 -6.94 -14.31
C LYS A 45 4.40 -6.50 -13.39
N ALA A 46 3.15 -6.75 -13.76
CA ALA A 46 1.99 -6.43 -12.93
C ALA A 46 2.04 -7.15 -11.57
N PHE A 47 2.32 -8.45 -11.55
CA PHE A 47 2.45 -9.24 -10.33
C PHE A 47 3.59 -8.73 -9.44
N ALA A 48 4.78 -8.52 -10.01
CA ALA A 48 5.94 -8.03 -9.28
C ALA A 48 5.69 -6.63 -8.68
N MET A 49 5.08 -5.73 -9.45
CA MET A 49 4.74 -4.39 -8.98
C MET A 49 3.72 -4.43 -7.84
N THR A 50 2.67 -5.26 -7.98
CA THR A 50 1.62 -5.43 -6.96
C THR A 50 2.17 -5.96 -5.65
N LEU A 51 2.97 -7.03 -5.71
CA LEU A 51 3.59 -7.63 -4.53
C LEU A 51 4.45 -6.61 -3.76
N MET A 52 5.17 -5.77 -4.50
CA MET A 52 6.20 -4.90 -3.93
C MET A 52 5.60 -3.65 -3.30
N ILE A 53 4.60 -3.05 -3.92
CA ILE A 53 3.84 -1.93 -3.33
C ILE A 53 3.10 -2.39 -2.06
N ASN A 54 2.65 -3.65 -2.05
CA ASN A 54 1.95 -4.23 -0.91
C ASN A 54 2.87 -4.94 0.09
N ALA A 55 4.18 -4.93 -0.09
CA ALA A 55 5.11 -5.64 0.79
C ALA A 55 4.97 -5.22 2.27
N ARG A 56 4.54 -3.98 2.54
CA ARG A 56 4.20 -3.52 3.90
C ARG A 56 3.13 -4.37 4.60
N HIS A 57 2.17 -4.91 3.84
CA HIS A 57 1.11 -5.75 4.38
C HIS A 57 1.63 -7.09 4.92
N LEU A 58 2.79 -7.59 4.46
CA LEU A 58 3.42 -8.76 5.08
C LEU A 58 3.79 -8.47 6.54
N PHE A 59 4.35 -7.28 6.82
CA PHE A 59 4.72 -6.90 8.18
C PHE A 59 3.49 -6.70 9.08
N TYR A 60 2.39 -6.19 8.53
CA TYR A 60 1.10 -6.13 9.24
C TYR A 60 0.60 -7.52 9.57
N GLY A 61 0.66 -8.44 8.60
CA GLY A 61 0.29 -9.84 8.80
C GLY A 61 1.06 -10.47 9.95
N ILE A 62 2.39 -10.31 9.98
CA ILE A 62 3.24 -10.83 11.06
C ILE A 62 2.86 -10.21 12.41
N SER A 63 2.65 -8.89 12.46
CA SER A 63 2.32 -8.16 13.70
C SER A 63 0.93 -8.50 14.25
N MET A 64 0.00 -8.91 13.38
CA MET A 64 -1.37 -9.26 13.74
C MET A 64 -1.58 -10.75 14.00
N LEU A 65 -0.55 -11.61 13.81
CA LEU A 65 -0.65 -13.06 14.00
C LEU A 65 -1.23 -13.43 15.36
N ASP A 66 -0.71 -12.84 16.44
CA ASP A 66 -1.18 -13.11 17.80
C ASP A 66 -2.55 -12.47 18.07
N LYS A 67 -2.79 -11.26 17.57
CA LYS A 67 -4.07 -10.55 17.75
C LYS A 67 -5.24 -11.25 17.03
N TYR A 68 -4.98 -11.89 15.88
CA TYR A 68 -5.98 -12.63 15.08
C TYR A 68 -5.99 -14.14 15.36
N LYS A 69 -5.19 -14.64 16.31
CA LYS A 69 -5.10 -16.08 16.59
C LYS A 69 -6.45 -16.69 17.00
N ASN A 70 -7.22 -15.96 17.81
CA ASN A 70 -8.46 -16.43 18.44
C ASN A 70 -9.74 -15.81 17.86
N THR A 71 -9.71 -15.25 16.64
CA THR A 71 -10.87 -14.59 16.02
C THR A 71 -11.82 -15.55 15.28
N GLY A 72 -11.60 -16.86 15.36
CA GLY A 72 -12.54 -17.86 14.84
C GLY A 72 -12.85 -17.73 13.34
N LYS A 73 -14.13 -17.77 12.97
CA LYS A 73 -14.60 -17.81 11.57
C LYS A 73 -14.40 -16.50 10.80
N VAL A 74 -14.24 -15.36 11.48
CA VAL A 74 -14.01 -14.08 10.80
C VAL A 74 -12.56 -13.88 10.36
N LYS A 75 -11.63 -14.73 10.83
CA LYS A 75 -10.20 -14.62 10.56
C LYS A 75 -9.83 -14.51 9.07
N PRO A 76 -10.37 -15.31 8.13
CA PRO A 76 -10.02 -15.18 6.72
C PRO A 76 -10.41 -13.83 6.13
N TYR A 77 -11.57 -13.29 6.54
CA TYR A 77 -12.03 -11.98 6.12
C TYR A 77 -11.18 -10.85 6.70
N LEU A 78 -10.78 -10.97 7.97
CA LEU A 78 -9.86 -10.00 8.60
C LEU A 78 -8.49 -9.96 7.91
N ILE A 79 -7.99 -11.11 7.46
CA ILE A 79 -6.73 -11.19 6.70
C ILE A 79 -6.88 -10.53 5.33
N PHE A 80 -8.00 -10.79 4.64
CA PHE A 80 -8.29 -10.20 3.33
C PHE A 80 -8.50 -8.68 3.39
N GLY A 81 -9.29 -8.21 4.35
CA GLY A 81 -9.64 -6.79 4.52
C GLY A 81 -8.61 -5.96 5.29
N MET A 82 -7.41 -6.50 5.52
CA MET A 82 -6.37 -5.79 6.26
C MET A 82 -5.69 -4.74 5.38
N CYS A 83 -5.81 -3.48 5.76
CA CYS A 83 -5.18 -2.32 5.15
C CYS A 83 -4.62 -1.41 6.25
N ASP A 84 -4.07 -0.25 5.89
CA ASP A 84 -3.44 0.68 6.85
C ASP A 84 -4.39 1.15 7.95
N GLU A 85 -5.64 1.47 7.61
CA GLU A 85 -6.65 1.99 8.53
C GLU A 85 -7.15 0.88 9.47
N SER A 86 -7.52 -0.27 8.91
CA SER A 86 -7.99 -1.41 9.70
C SER A 86 -6.87 -1.98 10.56
N PHE A 87 -5.62 -1.98 10.08
CA PHE A 87 -4.44 -2.31 10.87
C PHE A 87 -4.26 -1.32 12.02
N SER A 88 -4.22 -0.01 11.74
CA SER A 88 -3.99 1.00 12.78
C SER A 88 -5.03 0.89 13.89
N ILE A 89 -6.32 0.81 13.55
CA ILE A 89 -7.40 0.72 14.53
C ILE A 89 -7.34 -0.60 15.30
N ASN A 90 -7.29 -1.74 14.61
CA ASN A 90 -7.32 -3.04 15.28
C ASN A 90 -6.03 -3.35 16.07
N PHE A 91 -4.92 -2.73 15.71
CA PHE A 91 -3.66 -2.86 16.42
C PHE A 91 -3.62 -1.99 17.68
N THR A 92 -4.12 -0.75 17.65
CA THR A 92 -4.07 0.15 18.81
C THR A 92 -5.31 0.07 19.71
N ALA A 93 -6.42 -0.50 19.24
CA ALA A 93 -7.63 -0.62 20.04
C ALA A 93 -7.40 -1.49 21.29
N ASP A 94 -7.69 -0.89 22.45
CA ASP A 94 -7.86 -1.61 23.71
C ASP A 94 -9.35 -1.96 23.84
N ILE A 95 -9.67 -3.24 23.67
CA ILE A 95 -11.06 -3.70 23.57
C ILE A 95 -11.49 -4.20 24.95
N PRO A 96 -12.54 -3.59 25.55
CA PRO A 96 -13.05 -3.99 26.85
C PRO A 96 -13.42 -5.48 26.90
N PRO A 97 -13.28 -6.16 28.05
CA PRO A 97 -13.54 -7.60 28.18
C PRO A 97 -15.01 -8.00 27.91
N ASP A 98 -15.94 -7.06 28.04
CA ASP A 98 -17.38 -7.21 27.79
C ASP A 98 -17.76 -7.18 26.31
N VAL A 99 -16.82 -6.84 25.42
CA VAL A 99 -17.04 -6.75 23.97
C VAL A 99 -16.37 -7.90 23.25
N ASP A 100 -17.07 -8.55 22.32
CA ASP A 100 -16.48 -9.55 21.43
C ASP A 100 -15.45 -8.88 20.50
N LYS A 101 -14.17 -9.12 20.81
CA LYS A 101 -13.03 -8.63 20.05
C LYS A 101 -13.07 -9.00 18.56
N SER A 102 -13.54 -10.20 18.24
CA SER A 102 -13.62 -10.68 16.85
C SER A 102 -14.68 -9.91 16.08
N LEU A 103 -15.82 -9.67 16.72
CA LEU A 103 -16.93 -8.93 16.13
C LEU A 103 -16.58 -7.44 15.96
N PHE A 104 -15.90 -6.84 16.94
CA PHE A 104 -15.38 -5.47 16.83
C PHE A 104 -14.44 -5.33 15.62
N MET A 105 -13.43 -6.19 15.53
CA MET A 105 -12.46 -6.17 14.41
C MET A 105 -13.13 -6.42 13.07
N PHE A 106 -14.15 -7.30 13.05
CA PHE A 106 -14.94 -7.59 11.87
C PHE A 106 -15.68 -6.34 11.39
N PHE A 107 -16.40 -5.64 12.27
CA PHE A 107 -17.15 -4.43 11.89
C PHE A 107 -16.24 -3.28 11.47
N VAL A 108 -15.10 -3.08 12.13
CA VAL A 108 -14.09 -2.08 11.70
C VAL A 108 -13.65 -2.36 10.27
N THR A 109 -13.30 -3.62 9.97
CA THR A 109 -12.83 -4.03 8.65
C THR A 109 -13.95 -3.92 7.60
N LEU A 110 -15.16 -4.36 7.95
CA LEU A 110 -16.33 -4.33 7.09
C LEU A 110 -16.74 -2.91 6.71
N LEU A 111 -16.83 -2.01 7.70
CA LEU A 111 -17.18 -0.62 7.46
C LEU A 111 -16.13 0.07 6.60
N ASN A 112 -14.85 -0.21 6.85
CA ASN A 112 -13.78 0.34 6.04
C ASN A 112 -13.87 -0.11 4.58
N GLN A 113 -14.06 -1.42 4.34
CA GLN A 113 -14.27 -1.95 3.00
C GLN A 113 -15.52 -1.37 2.34
N PHE A 114 -16.63 -1.30 3.08
CA PHE A 114 -17.88 -0.76 2.58
C PHE A 114 -17.75 0.70 2.15
N TYR A 115 -17.13 1.55 2.97
CA TYR A 115 -16.91 2.96 2.62
C TYR A 115 -16.01 3.10 1.41
N TRP A 116 -14.98 2.26 1.29
CA TRP A 116 -14.10 2.26 0.13
C TRP A 116 -14.83 1.87 -1.15
N VAL A 117 -15.54 0.74 -1.16
CA VAL A 117 -16.30 0.22 -2.32
C VAL A 117 -17.40 1.18 -2.72
N MET A 118 -18.17 1.69 -1.75
CA MET A 118 -19.19 2.70 -2.01
C MET A 118 -18.56 3.96 -2.61
N GLY A 119 -17.45 4.42 -2.04
CA GLY A 119 -16.72 5.56 -2.56
C GLY A 119 -16.18 5.33 -3.98
N ALA A 120 -15.64 4.17 -4.29
CA ALA A 120 -15.14 3.81 -5.62
C ALA A 120 -16.28 3.71 -6.64
N THR A 121 -17.40 3.10 -6.25
CA THR A 121 -18.60 2.97 -7.08
C THR A 121 -19.21 4.33 -7.38
N LEU A 122 -19.42 5.16 -6.35
CA LEU A 122 -19.93 6.53 -6.51
C LEU A 122 -18.95 7.37 -7.33
N GLY A 123 -17.65 7.23 -7.12
CA GLY A 123 -16.64 7.91 -7.95
C GLY A 123 -16.69 7.50 -9.42
N GLY A 124 -16.95 6.23 -9.70
CA GLY A 124 -17.11 5.73 -11.07
C GLY A 124 -18.41 6.17 -11.75
N ILE A 125 -19.51 6.27 -10.99
CA ILE A 125 -20.82 6.74 -11.48
C ILE A 125 -20.82 8.25 -11.68
N PHE A 126 -20.36 8.98 -10.67
CA PHE A 126 -20.36 10.44 -10.69
C PHE A 126 -19.15 11.05 -11.38
N GLY A 127 -18.12 10.26 -11.70
CA GLY A 127 -16.97 10.68 -12.48
C GLY A 127 -17.35 11.30 -13.81
N SER A 128 -18.37 10.78 -14.49
CA SER A 128 -18.85 11.31 -15.77
C SER A 128 -19.62 12.62 -15.65
N PHE A 129 -20.10 12.96 -14.45
CA PHE A 129 -20.79 14.23 -14.17
C PHE A 129 -19.81 15.33 -13.73
N ILE A 130 -18.56 14.98 -13.44
CA ILE A 130 -17.50 15.94 -13.17
C ILE A 130 -17.05 16.52 -14.52
N SER A 131 -17.65 17.65 -14.90
CA SER A 131 -17.33 18.43 -16.11
C SER A 131 -16.14 19.39 -15.92
N PHE A 132 -15.41 19.29 -14.82
CA PHE A 132 -14.17 20.02 -14.62
C PHE A 132 -13.06 19.43 -15.47
N SER A 133 -12.09 20.27 -15.88
CA SER A 133 -10.90 19.79 -16.59
C SER A 133 -10.27 18.64 -15.79
N THR A 134 -10.26 17.44 -16.38
CA THR A 134 -9.61 16.26 -15.83
C THR A 134 -8.08 16.32 -15.99
N GLU A 135 -7.59 17.40 -16.58
CA GLU A 135 -6.18 17.76 -16.69
C GLU A 135 -5.53 17.80 -15.29
N GLY A 136 -4.62 16.86 -15.05
CA GLY A 136 -3.95 16.70 -13.76
C GLY A 136 -4.46 15.53 -12.91
N ILE A 137 -5.51 14.81 -13.30
CA ILE A 137 -5.89 13.55 -12.63
C ILE A 137 -4.79 12.48 -12.76
N ASP A 138 -4.08 12.51 -13.88
CA ASP A 138 -2.85 11.76 -14.16
C ASP A 138 -1.71 12.06 -13.15
N PHE A 139 -1.73 13.24 -12.50
CA PHE A 139 -0.82 13.54 -11.39
C PHE A 139 -1.13 12.79 -10.09
N VAL A 140 -2.36 12.26 -9.91
CA VAL A 140 -2.77 11.54 -8.70
C VAL A 140 -1.83 10.38 -8.38
N MET A 141 -1.37 9.66 -9.41
CA MET A 141 -0.43 8.56 -9.25
C MET A 141 0.91 9.04 -8.67
N THR A 142 1.47 10.09 -9.27
CA THR A 142 2.72 10.71 -8.82
C THR A 142 2.57 11.23 -7.39
N ALA A 143 1.46 11.89 -7.07
CA ALA A 143 1.16 12.37 -5.73
C ALA A 143 1.05 11.21 -4.73
N MET A 144 0.36 10.11 -5.08
CA MET A 144 0.19 8.95 -4.22
C MET A 144 1.54 8.31 -3.88
N PHE A 145 2.39 8.04 -4.87
CA PHE A 145 3.72 7.48 -4.62
C PHE A 145 4.60 8.45 -3.81
N THR A 146 4.50 9.75 -4.08
CA THR A 146 5.23 10.77 -3.31
C THR A 146 4.78 10.80 -1.85
N VAL A 147 3.47 10.76 -1.59
CA VAL A 147 2.93 10.73 -0.23
C VAL A 147 3.32 9.45 0.49
N ILE A 148 3.22 8.29 -0.16
CA ILE A 148 3.70 7.02 0.40
C ILE A 148 5.18 7.12 0.76
N PHE A 149 6.01 7.63 -0.14
CA PHE A 149 7.44 7.84 0.14
C PHE A 149 7.67 8.78 1.33
N LEU A 150 6.95 9.90 1.40
CA LEU A 150 7.07 10.85 2.50
C LEU A 150 6.58 10.27 3.84
N GLU A 151 5.51 9.50 3.84
CA GLU A 151 5.03 8.79 5.04
C GLU A 151 6.08 7.79 5.53
N GLN A 152 6.68 7.03 4.63
CA GLN A 152 7.74 6.09 4.98
C GLN A 152 8.98 6.84 5.49
N TRP A 153 9.39 7.92 4.82
CA TRP A 153 10.48 8.78 5.25
C TRP A 153 10.25 9.30 6.68
N ARG A 154 9.03 9.73 7.02
CA ARG A 154 8.68 10.21 8.37
C ARG A 154 8.65 9.12 9.43
N LYS A 155 8.30 7.88 9.07
CA LYS A 155 8.23 6.73 9.98
C LYS A 155 9.60 6.07 10.22
N GLU A 156 10.52 6.17 9.24
CA GLU A 156 11.84 5.57 9.32
C GLU A 156 12.72 6.26 10.38
N LYS A 157 13.33 5.47 11.27
CA LYS A 157 14.31 5.95 12.26
C LYS A 157 15.63 6.40 11.62
N THR A 158 15.94 5.84 10.45
CA THR A 158 17.16 6.11 9.68
C THR A 158 16.77 6.18 8.22
N HIS A 159 17.09 7.28 7.55
CA HIS A 159 16.72 7.50 6.15
C HIS A 159 17.69 6.84 5.14
N ILE A 160 18.62 6.01 5.61
CA ILE A 160 19.58 5.28 4.77
C ILE A 160 18.86 4.39 3.74
N PRO A 161 17.82 3.62 4.09
CA PRO A 161 17.12 2.78 3.13
C PRO A 161 16.42 3.60 2.04
N SER A 162 15.73 4.67 2.42
CA SER A 162 15.08 5.60 1.49
C SER A 162 16.08 6.24 0.52
N LEU A 163 17.23 6.71 1.01
CA LEU A 163 18.29 7.31 0.18
C LEU A 163 18.94 6.30 -0.77
N LEU A 164 19.23 5.09 -0.30
CA LEU A 164 19.73 4.01 -1.15
C LEU A 164 18.71 3.62 -2.22
N GLY A 165 17.43 3.56 -1.86
CA GLY A 165 16.32 3.32 -2.78
C GLY A 165 16.28 4.34 -3.91
N LEU A 166 16.35 5.63 -3.58
CA LEU A 166 16.41 6.71 -4.57
C LEU A 166 17.66 6.62 -5.45
N GLY A 167 18.84 6.45 -4.84
CA GLY A 167 20.10 6.38 -5.58
C GLY A 167 20.15 5.20 -6.56
N LEU A 168 19.76 4.01 -6.11
CA LEU A 168 19.72 2.81 -6.95
C LEU A 168 18.67 2.92 -8.05
N SER A 169 17.50 3.50 -7.75
CA SER A 169 16.47 3.72 -8.76
C SER A 169 16.92 4.68 -9.86
N ILE A 170 17.60 5.78 -9.49
CA ILE A 170 18.17 6.74 -10.45
C ILE A 170 19.25 6.07 -11.30
N LEU A 171 20.15 5.30 -10.68
CA LEU A 171 21.19 4.56 -11.41
C LEU A 171 20.57 3.59 -12.42
N CYS A 172 19.60 2.79 -11.98
CA CYS A 172 18.91 1.86 -12.88
C CYS A 172 18.13 2.58 -13.97
N LEU A 173 17.55 3.75 -13.70
CA LEU A 173 16.89 4.57 -14.71
C LEU A 173 17.88 5.02 -15.80
N ILE A 174 19.08 5.43 -15.41
CA ILE A 174 20.14 5.83 -16.34
C ILE A 174 20.62 4.64 -17.20
N PHE A 175 20.77 3.45 -16.60
CA PHE A 175 21.32 2.28 -17.30
C PHE A 175 20.30 1.49 -18.13
N PHE A 176 19.05 1.37 -17.66
CA PHE A 176 18.01 0.50 -18.25
C PHE A 176 16.87 1.27 -18.92
N GLY A 177 16.83 2.60 -18.79
CA GLY A 177 15.78 3.44 -19.37
C GLY A 177 14.42 3.33 -18.65
N ALA A 178 13.49 4.21 -19.02
CA ALA A 178 12.20 4.38 -18.33
C ALA A 178 11.29 3.14 -18.35
N ASP A 179 11.37 2.32 -19.39
CA ASP A 179 10.48 1.16 -19.56
C ASP A 179 10.92 -0.07 -18.75
N GLY A 180 12.23 -0.18 -18.51
CA GLY A 180 12.88 -1.38 -17.97
C GLY A 180 13.52 -1.22 -16.59
N PHE A 181 13.68 0.01 -16.06
CA PHE A 181 14.46 0.22 -14.84
C PHE A 181 13.84 -0.33 -13.56
N ILE A 182 12.51 -0.50 -13.53
CA ILE A 182 11.77 -0.84 -12.31
C ILE A 182 12.24 -2.19 -11.74
N ILE A 183 12.29 -3.25 -12.55
CA ILE A 183 12.66 -4.59 -12.08
C ILE A 183 14.13 -4.66 -11.60
N PRO A 184 15.13 -4.17 -12.38
CA PRO A 184 16.52 -4.11 -11.93
C PRO A 184 16.73 -3.26 -10.67
N ALA A 185 16.09 -2.07 -10.59
CA ALA A 185 16.16 -1.21 -9.41
C ALA A 185 15.67 -1.94 -8.16
N MET A 186 14.53 -2.62 -8.28
CA MET A 186 13.91 -3.37 -7.19
C MET A 186 14.79 -4.55 -6.74
N GLY A 187 15.36 -5.31 -7.67
CA GLY A 187 16.30 -6.39 -7.35
C GLY A 187 17.54 -5.89 -6.61
N ALA A 188 18.11 -4.78 -7.07
CA ALA A 188 19.27 -4.15 -6.44
C ALA A 188 18.95 -3.64 -5.04
N ILE A 189 17.82 -2.93 -4.86
CA ILE A 189 17.38 -2.41 -3.57
C ILE A 189 17.16 -3.54 -2.58
N LEU A 190 16.41 -4.58 -2.96
CA LEU A 190 16.14 -5.73 -2.10
C LEU A 190 17.45 -6.40 -1.65
N LEU A 191 18.35 -6.67 -2.60
CA LEU A 191 19.63 -7.33 -2.33
C LEU A 191 20.50 -6.49 -1.40
N ILE A 192 20.66 -5.20 -1.69
CA ILE A 192 21.50 -4.29 -0.91
C ILE A 192 20.92 -4.09 0.49
N LEU A 193 19.61 -3.89 0.64
CA LEU A 193 18.97 -3.75 1.96
C LEU A 193 19.03 -5.05 2.77
N THR A 194 18.89 -6.22 2.13
CA THR A 194 19.02 -7.51 2.83
C THR A 194 20.44 -7.72 3.35
N LEU A 195 21.46 -7.37 2.55
CA LEU A 195 22.86 -7.43 2.98
C LEU A 195 23.20 -6.40 4.07
N LEU A 196 22.62 -5.20 3.98
CA LEU A 196 22.85 -4.11 4.92
C LEU A 196 21.97 -4.19 6.18
N LYS A 197 21.02 -5.14 6.27
CA LYS A 197 20.14 -5.29 7.43
C LYS A 197 20.92 -5.41 8.74
N HIS A 198 21.90 -6.30 8.78
CA HIS A 198 22.69 -6.60 9.97
C HIS A 198 23.57 -5.42 10.46
N PRO A 199 24.26 -4.66 9.57
CA PRO A 199 24.96 -3.46 9.99
C PRO A 199 24.05 -2.26 10.27
N LEU A 200 22.87 -2.14 9.63
CA LEU A 200 21.91 -1.08 9.96
C LEU A 200 21.32 -1.28 11.36
N GLU A 201 20.88 -2.49 11.70
CA GLU A 201 20.37 -2.83 13.03
C GLU A 201 21.41 -2.52 14.11
N ARG A 202 22.68 -2.92 13.91
CA ARG A 202 23.79 -2.57 14.81
C ARG A 202 23.99 -1.06 14.97
N ARG A 203 23.89 -0.26 13.91
CA ARG A 203 24.03 1.20 14.02
C ARG A 203 22.86 1.85 14.74
N ILE A 204 21.64 1.33 14.56
CA ILE A 204 20.44 1.82 15.23
C ILE A 204 20.53 1.52 16.74
N ASP A 205 20.95 0.32 17.10
CA ASP A 205 21.12 -0.07 18.50
C ASP A 205 22.23 0.74 19.19
N GLN A 206 23.39 0.91 18.53
CA GLN A 206 24.49 1.75 19.05
C GLN A 206 24.11 3.22 19.23
N LYS A 207 23.26 3.77 18.35
CA LYS A 207 22.78 5.15 18.47
C LYS A 207 21.80 5.28 19.65
N ARG A 208 20.94 4.27 19.84
CA ARG A 208 20.00 4.20 20.97
C ARG A 208 20.72 4.07 22.30
N GLU A 209 21.74 3.23 22.40
CA GLU A 209 22.60 3.08 23.58
C GLU A 209 23.26 4.41 23.98
N LYS A 210 23.81 5.14 23.00
CA LYS A 210 24.41 6.47 23.21
C LYS A 210 23.41 7.55 23.66
N GLU A 211 22.15 7.47 23.27
CA GLU A 211 21.10 8.42 23.65
C GLU A 211 20.47 8.10 25.02
N THR A 212 20.50 6.84 25.47
CA THR A 212 19.97 6.42 26.79
C THR A 212 20.97 6.42 27.95
N GLY A 213 22.25 6.73 27.71
CA GLY A 213 23.22 6.99 28.78
C GLY A 213 23.43 5.83 29.75
N VAL A 214 23.56 4.60 29.23
CA VAL A 214 24.21 3.48 29.94
C VAL A 214 25.53 3.19 29.25
#